data_AF-A0A3B8L091-F1
#
_entry.id   AF-A0A3B8L091-F1
#
_cell.length_a   1.000
_cell.length_b   1.000
_cell.length_c   1.000
_cell.angle_alpha   90.00
_cell.angle_beta   90.00
_cell.angle_gamma   90.00
#
_symmetry.space_group_name_H-M   'P 1'
#
loop_
_entity.id
_entity.type
_entity.pdbx_description
1 polymer ?
#
loop_
_entity_poly.entity_id
_entity_poly.type
_entity_poly.pdbx_seq_one_letter_code
_entity_poly.pdbx_strand_id
1 'polypeptide(L)' 'MVENRFVGMKSRGVYEAPGMTVLYEAHRLVEQLTLDRDLVHLRDRLAPEVAEMVYYGFWFCPKFDALLAFIRQAQQPV' A
#
# COMPACT_ATOMS: atom_id res chain seq x y z
N MET A 1 6.23 8.80 -14.43
CA MET A 1 6.51 9.40 -13.10
C MET A 1 8.00 9.65 -12.97
N VAL A 2 8.43 10.62 -12.15
CA VAL A 2 9.82 10.70 -11.67
C VAL A 2 9.81 10.28 -10.19
N GLU A 3 10.55 9.24 -9.85
CA GLU A 3 10.59 8.64 -8.51
C GLU A 3 11.99 8.76 -7.88
N ASN A 4 12.07 8.71 -6.55
CA ASN A 4 13.34 8.63 -5.83
C ASN A 4 13.74 7.15 -5.69
N ARG A 5 14.97 6.80 -6.05
CA ARG A 5 15.48 5.43 -5.84
C ARG A 5 16.06 5.27 -4.44
N PHE A 6 16.02 4.04 -3.93
CA PHE A 6 16.61 3.67 -2.63
C PHE A 6 18.09 4.05 -2.51
N VAL A 7 18.89 3.69 -3.52
CA VAL A 7 20.33 3.94 -3.58
C VAL A 7 20.67 5.39 -4.00
N GLY A 8 19.69 6.29 -3.96
CA GLY A 8 19.82 7.68 -4.37
C GLY A 8 19.53 7.92 -5.86
N MET A 9 19.46 9.21 -6.22
CA MET A 9 19.06 9.73 -7.53
C MET A 9 17.55 9.63 -7.83
N LYS A 10 17.13 10.43 -8.81
CA LYS A 10 15.76 10.43 -9.36
C LYS A 10 15.75 9.68 -10.69
N SER A 11 14.67 8.95 -10.96
CA SER A 11 14.50 8.16 -12.18
C SER A 11 13.17 8.47 -12.85
N ARG A 12 13.17 8.68 -14.16
CA ARG A 12 11.93 8.82 -14.95
C ARG A 12 11.53 7.46 -15.50
N GLY A 13 10.35 6.98 -15.10
CA GLY A 13 9.76 5.73 -15.56
C GLY A 13 8.39 5.93 -16.20
N VAL A 14 8.07 5.05 -17.15
CA VAL A 14 6.71 4.86 -17.70
C VAL A 14 6.22 3.51 -17.21
N TYR A 15 5.00 3.48 -16.67
CA TYR A 15 4.40 2.28 -16.09
C TYR A 15 2.97 2.15 -16.63
N GLU A 16 2.63 0.96 -17.11
CA GLU A 16 1.30 0.63 -17.62
C GLU A 16 0.74 -0.52 -16.77
N ALA A 17 -0.36 -0.26 -16.05
CA ALA A 17 -0.95 -1.24 -15.13
C ALA A 17 -2.49 -1.16 -15.11
N PRO A 18 -3.17 -1.30 -16.26
CA PRO A 18 -4.61 -1.03 -16.38
C PRO A 18 -5.47 -1.88 -15.44
N GLY A 19 -5.17 -3.18 -15.29
CA GLY A 19 -5.90 -4.07 -14.38
C GLY A 19 -5.74 -3.68 -12.92
N MET A 20 -4.53 -3.30 -12.51
CA MET A 20 -4.26 -2.85 -11.13
C MET A 20 -4.92 -1.52 -10.84
N THR A 21 -4.97 -0.59 -11.80
CA THR A 21 -5.67 0.68 -11.64
C THR A 21 -7.15 0.46 -11.35
N VAL A 22 -7.82 -0.44 -12.09
CA VAL A 22 -9.23 -0.78 -11.85
C VAL A 22 -9.42 -1.50 -10.51
N LEU A 23 -8.58 -2.49 -10.22
CA LEU A 23 -8.65 -3.25 -8.96
C LEU A 23 -8.48 -2.35 -7.73
N TYR A 24 -7.51 -1.43 -7.76
CA TYR A 24 -7.24 -0.54 -6.65
C TYR A 24 -8.40 0.39 -6.35
N GLU A 25 -9.04 0.93 -7.39
CA GLU A 25 -10.20 1.80 -7.21
C GLU A 25 -11.42 1.02 -6.70
N ALA A 26 -11.70 -0.16 -7.28
CA ALA A 26 -12.78 -1.02 -6.81
C ALA A 26 -12.60 -1.43 -5.35
N HIS A 27 -11.38 -1.82 -4.95
CA HIS A 27 -11.05 -2.18 -3.58
C HIS A 27 -11.30 -1.01 -2.60
N ARG A 28 -10.86 0.20 -2.94
CA ARG A 28 -11.10 1.39 -2.10
C ARG A 28 -12.57 1.72 -1.94
N LEU A 29 -13.39 1.46 -2.96
CA LEU A 29 -14.84 1.64 -2.87
C LEU A 29 -15.49 0.59 -1.94
N VAL A 30 -15.03 -0.66 -1.96
CA VAL A 30 -15.51 -1.68 -1.02
C VAL A 30 -15.12 -1.31 0.41
N GLU A 31 -13.88 -0.90 0.63
CA GLU A 31 -13.40 -0.46 1.96
C GLU A 31 -14.19 0.74 2.50
N GLN A 32 -14.66 1.65 1.64
CA GLN A 32 -15.53 2.75 2.06
C GLN A 32 -16.89 2.27 2.59
N LEU A 33 -17.36 1.09 2.17
CA LEU A 33 -18.61 0.51 2.62
C LEU A 33 -18.45 -0.36 3.87
N THR A 34 -17.28 -0.99 4.04
CA THR A 34 -17.08 -2.05 5.04
C THR A 34 -16.19 -1.66 6.21
N LEU A 35 -15.32 -0.66 6.06
CA LEU A 35 -14.41 -0.23 7.13
C LEU A 35 -14.96 0.96 7.92
N ASP A 36 -14.66 0.98 9.22
CA ASP A 36 -14.92 2.15 10.05
C ASP A 36 -13.94 3.29 9.71
N ARG A 37 -14.38 4.51 10.03
CA ARG A 37 -13.66 5.75 9.71
C ARG A 37 -12.25 5.79 10.33
N ASP A 38 -12.11 5.37 11.58
CA ASP A 38 -10.84 5.49 12.31
C ASP A 38 -9.81 4.47 11.82
N LEU A 39 -10.27 3.26 11.48
CA LEU A 39 -9.46 2.24 10.84
C LEU A 39 -8.99 2.67 9.46
N VAL A 40 -9.85 3.28 8.64
CA VAL A 40 -9.47 3.88 7.34
C VAL A 40 -8.36 4.91 7.53
N HIS A 41 -8.51 5.84 8.49
CA HIS A 41 -7.49 6.85 8.77
C HIS A 41 -6.16 6.27 9.24
N LEU A 42 -6.19 5.17 10.02
CA LEU A 42 -4.98 4.49 10.45
C LEU A 42 -4.32 3.75 9.28
N ARG A 43 -5.10 3.02 8.47
CA ARG A 43 -4.63 2.30 7.29
C ARG A 43 -4.00 3.25 6.27
N ASP A 44 -4.60 4.42 6.02
CA ASP A 44 -4.05 5.44 5.11
C ASP A 44 -2.73 6.03 5.62
N ARG A 45 -2.56 6.17 6.93
CA ARG A 45 -1.29 6.60 7.54
C ARG A 45 -0.18 5.56 7.40
N LEU A 46 -0.52 4.28 7.43
CA LEU A 46 0.44 3.17 7.35
C LEU A 46 0.75 2.76 5.89
N ALA A 47 -0.12 3.07 4.93
CA ALA A 47 0.06 2.68 3.53
C ALA A 47 1.39 3.17 2.89
N PRO A 48 1.87 4.42 3.14
CA PRO A 48 3.17 4.86 2.61
C PRO A 48 4.35 4.04 3.13
N GLU A 49 4.34 3.64 4.41
CA GLU A 49 5.38 2.81 5.01
C GLU A 49 5.42 1.43 4.34
N VAL A 50 4.25 0.83 4.09
CA VAL A 50 4.14 -0.45 3.37
C VAL A 50 4.68 -0.31 1.94
N ALA A 51 4.32 0.76 1.23
CA ALA A 51 4.78 1.03 -0.12
C ALA A 51 6.31 1.22 -0.18
N GLU A 52 6.88 1.95 0.78
CA GLU A 52 8.32 2.16 0.89
C GLU A 52 9.07 0.85 1.15
N MET A 53 8.55 0.01 2.04
CA MET A 53 9.15 -1.30 2.32
C MET A 53 9.16 -2.22 1.11
N VAL A 54 8.06 -2.24 0.33
CA VAL A 54 8.01 -2.97 -0.95
C VAL A 54 9.01 -2.39 -1.94
N TYR A 55 9.06 -1.07 -2.08
CA TYR A 55 9.95 -0.39 -3.02
C TYR A 55 11.43 -0.61 -2.71
N TYR A 56 11.82 -0.60 -1.43
CA TYR A 56 13.20 -0.84 -0.99
C TYR A 56 13.56 -2.33 -0.90
N GLY A 57 12.61 -3.25 -1.13
CA GLY A 57 12.85 -4.69 -1.09
C GLY A 57 12.90 -5.30 0.33
N PHE A 58 12.41 -4.58 1.35
CA PHE A 58 12.31 -5.06 2.73
C PHE A 58 11.13 -5.99 2.96
N TRP A 59 10.91 -6.94 2.05
CA TRP A 59 9.78 -7.87 2.09
C TRP A 59 9.88 -8.86 3.25
N PHE A 60 11.08 -9.40 3.49
CA PHE A 60 11.34 -10.39 4.55
C PHE A 60 11.96 -9.73 5.77
N CYS A 61 11.19 -8.89 6.46
CA CYS A 61 11.64 -8.32 7.73
C CYS A 61 10.49 -8.20 8.76
N PRO A 62 10.80 -8.22 10.06
CA PRO A 62 9.79 -8.22 11.11
C PRO A 62 8.83 -7.03 11.06
N LYS A 63 9.30 -5.86 10.61
CA LYS A 63 8.47 -4.67 10.42
C LYS A 63 7.40 -4.92 9.34
N PHE A 64 7.74 -5.59 8.25
CA PHE A 64 6.79 -5.85 7.16
C PHE A 64 5.76 -6.89 7.58
N ASP A 65 6.20 -7.93 8.30
CA ASP A 65 5.31 -8.95 8.86
C ASP A 65 4.27 -8.32 9.81
N ALA A 66 4.69 -7.40 10.67
CA ALA A 66 3.79 -6.68 11.57
C ALA A 66 2.77 -5.80 10.81
N LEU A 67 3.21 -5.07 9.78
CA LEU A 67 2.32 -4.25 8.95
C LEU A 67 1.33 -5.12 8.16
N LEU A 68 1.78 -6.24 7.61
CA LEU A 68 0.92 -7.20 6.92
C LEU A 68 -0.11 -7.84 7.86
N ALA A 69 0.28 -8.16 9.10
CA ALA A 69 -0.65 -8.68 10.10
C ALA A 69 -1.75 -7.66 10.40
N PHE A 70 -1.39 -6.38 10.56
CA PHE A 70 -2.38 -5.30 10.69
C PHE A 70 -3.31 -5.22 9.49
N ILE A 71 -2.78 -5.22 8.26
CA ILE A 71 -3.59 -5.16 7.03
C ILE A 71 -4.54 -6.36 6.98
N ARG A 72 -4.05 -7.59 7.18
CA ARG A 72 -4.90 -8.80 7.15
C ARG A 72 -6.03 -8.77 8.16
N GLN A 73 -5.77 -8.19 9.34
CA GLN A 73 -6.81 -8.00 10.36
C GLN A 73 -7.82 -6.92 9.94
N ALA A 74 -7.33 -5.80 9.40
CA ALA A 74 -8.17 -4.69 8.95
C ALA A 74 -9.07 -5.09 7.77
N GLN A 75 -8.63 -6.02 6.93
CA GLN A 75 -9.33 -6.45 5.72
C GLN A 75 -10.34 -7.60 5.94
N GLN A 76 -10.53 -8.10 7.17
CA GLN A 76 -11.52 -9.16 7.44
C GLN A 76 -12.96 -8.87 6.95
N PRO A 77 -13.49 -7.64 7.02
CA PRO A 77 -14.86 -7.34 6.59
C PRO A 77 -14.98 -6.87 5.13
N VAL A 78 -13.87 -6.77 4.40
CA VAL A 78 -13.79 -6.35 2.98
C VAL A 78 -13.98 -7.57 2.08
#